data_AF-D0NFL9-F1
#
_entry.id   AF-D0NFL9-F1
#
_cell.length_a   1.000
_cell.length_b   1.000
_cell.length_c   1.000
_cell.angle_alpha   90.00
_cell.angle_beta   90.00
_cell.angle_gamma   90.00
#
_symmetry.space_group_name_H-M   'P 1'
#
loop_
_entity.id
_entity.type
_entity.pdbx_description
1 polymer ?
#
loop_
_entity_poly.entity_id
_entity_poly.type
_entity_poly.pdbx_seq_one_letter_code
_entity_poly.pdbx_strand_id
1 'polypeptide(L)'
;MSARRAHGPTQKHRAAPYDDAPPTNLKFMSNSERGKYYRRRRKHYGQHLETCVADLREEIAALTISRQVQQELVLSQRRTPLGAAAHVVDEYCSLFSHGAPVRLTVDEQNASASLVAQATNAQRGFLSAVMNDNVRFGEFLGVELLLGQWERYSLYHAAIDWKMTSLNIVQLAEPRVLTVDNRHDEGPLVVSITADLRVRFSRRTIEEVFLHLVGDEALTQSLIGLEVTYPCVNHFHFNEQGKIEKTI
;
A
#
# COMPACT_ATOMS: atom_id res chain seq x y z
N MET A 1 -10.69 -16.18 -0.82
CA MET A 1 -9.64 -17.19 -0.60
C MET A 1 -8.55 -16.57 0.26
N SER A 2 -8.22 -17.23 1.38
CA SER A 2 -7.41 -16.68 2.47
C SER A 2 -5.94 -16.56 2.06
N ALA A 3 -5.43 -15.34 1.94
CA ALA A 3 -4.01 -15.07 1.69
C ALA A 3 -3.21 -15.42 2.95
N ARG A 4 -2.57 -16.59 2.92
CA ARG A 4 -1.55 -17.00 3.89
C ARG A 4 -0.42 -15.96 3.86
N ARG A 5 -0.39 -15.07 4.86
CA ARG A 5 0.82 -14.30 5.19
C ARG A 5 1.95 -15.29 5.41
N ALA A 6 2.93 -15.32 4.50
CA ALA A 6 4.17 -16.02 4.72
C ALA A 6 4.79 -15.50 6.01
N HIS A 7 4.70 -16.31 7.07
CA HIS A 7 5.46 -16.08 8.27
C HIS A 7 6.93 -16.25 7.86
N GLY A 8 7.67 -15.15 7.78
CA GLY A 8 9.13 -15.22 7.80
C GLY A 8 9.55 -16.04 9.01
N PRO A 9 10.63 -16.85 8.91
CA PRO A 9 11.02 -17.69 10.01
C PRO A 9 11.26 -16.79 11.23
N THR A 10 10.46 -16.99 12.28
CA THR A 10 10.72 -16.41 13.60
C THR A 10 12.12 -16.87 13.97
N GLN A 11 13.09 -15.98 13.80
CA GLN A 11 14.49 -16.20 14.13
C GLN A 11 14.54 -16.28 15.65
N LYS A 12 14.34 -17.50 16.18
CA LYS A 12 14.66 -17.82 17.56
C LYS A 12 16.12 -17.39 17.73
N HIS A 13 16.36 -16.35 18.54
CA HIS A 13 17.70 -15.99 18.96
C HIS A 13 18.39 -17.29 19.40
N ARG A 14 19.34 -17.74 18.59
CA ARG A 14 20.04 -19.02 18.80
C ARG A 14 20.95 -18.77 19.99
N ALA A 15 20.58 -19.31 21.14
CA ALA A 15 21.30 -19.13 22.40
C ALA A 15 22.78 -19.47 22.18
N ALA A 16 23.68 -18.64 22.72
CA ALA A 16 25.09 -18.93 22.63
C ALA A 16 25.36 -20.24 23.37
N PRO A 17 26.32 -21.08 22.94
CA PRO A 17 26.61 -22.37 23.58
C PRO A 17 27.11 -22.25 25.05
N TYR A 18 27.10 -21.05 25.63
CA TYR A 18 27.53 -20.73 26.99
C TYR A 18 26.63 -19.71 27.71
N ASP A 19 25.36 -19.58 27.31
CA ASP A 19 24.36 -18.85 28.12
C ASP A 19 24.04 -19.57 29.45
N ASP A 20 24.51 -20.81 29.62
CA ASP A 20 24.46 -21.54 30.88
C ASP A 20 25.45 -21.00 31.93
N ALA A 21 25.01 -21.05 33.19
CA ALA A 21 25.80 -20.64 34.35
C ALA A 21 27.14 -21.41 34.42
N PRO A 22 28.23 -20.78 34.94
CA PRO A 22 29.50 -21.45 35.09
C PRO A 22 29.37 -22.75 35.93
N PRO A 23 30.20 -23.77 35.66
CA PRO A 23 30.19 -25.01 36.44
C PRO A 23 30.30 -24.74 37.94
N THR A 24 29.48 -25.40 38.75
CA THR A 24 29.45 -25.20 40.22
C THR A 24 30.80 -25.51 40.89
N ASN A 25 31.60 -26.37 40.25
CA ASN A 25 32.94 -26.76 40.71
C ASN A 25 34.06 -25.77 40.35
N LEU A 26 33.76 -24.67 39.64
CA LEU A 26 34.77 -23.69 39.21
C LEU A 26 35.55 -23.08 40.39
N LYS A 27 34.93 -22.99 41.57
CA LYS A 27 35.56 -22.51 42.82
C LYS A 27 36.54 -23.50 43.44
N PHE A 28 36.44 -24.79 43.10
CA PHE A 28 37.30 -25.86 43.61
C PHE A 28 38.41 -26.25 42.63
N MET A 29 38.43 -25.64 41.43
CA MET A 29 39.45 -25.89 40.41
C MET A 29 40.75 -25.14 40.73
N SER A 30 41.89 -25.79 40.48
CA SER A 30 43.21 -25.15 40.55
C SER A 30 43.34 -24.02 39.52
N ASN A 31 44.28 -23.09 39.72
CA ASN A 31 44.54 -22.01 38.78
C ASN A 31 44.87 -22.52 37.35
N SER A 32 45.52 -23.67 37.23
CA SER A 32 45.82 -24.32 35.94
C SER A 32 44.54 -24.81 35.24
N GLU A 33 43.63 -25.43 35.99
CA GLU A 33 42.36 -25.95 35.48
C GLU A 33 41.39 -24.82 35.11
N ARG A 34 41.31 -23.75 35.92
CA ARG A 34 40.53 -22.55 35.60
C ARG A 34 41.06 -21.88 34.33
N GLY A 35 42.38 -21.78 34.17
CA GLY A 35 43.01 -21.25 32.96
C GLY A 35 42.70 -22.09 31.71
N LYS A 36 42.70 -23.43 31.81
CA LYS A 36 42.29 -24.33 30.72
C LYS A 36 40.81 -24.15 30.36
N TYR A 37 39.94 -24.02 31.36
CA TYR A 37 38.51 -23.79 31.16
C TYR A 37 38.23 -22.49 30.40
N TYR A 38 38.77 -21.35 30.85
CA TYR A 38 38.53 -20.07 30.17
C TYR A 38 39.10 -20.03 28.75
N ARG A 39 40.27 -20.63 28.51
CA ARG A 39 40.84 -20.76 27.15
C ARG A 39 39.94 -21.60 26.24
N ARG A 40 39.42 -22.72 26.73
CA ARG A 40 38.49 -23.59 26.00
C ARG A 40 37.18 -22.88 25.70
N ARG A 41 36.59 -22.20 26.70
CA ARG A 41 35.36 -21.40 26.53
C ARG A 41 35.55 -20.30 25.49
N ARG A 42 36.67 -19.57 25.53
CA ARG A 42 36.97 -18.52 24.54
C ARG A 42 37.17 -19.08 23.13
N LYS A 43 37.83 -20.24 23.00
CA LYS A 43 37.99 -20.92 21.70
C LYS A 43 36.65 -21.31 21.10
N HIS A 44 35.78 -21.95 21.88
CA HIS A 44 34.45 -22.37 21.40
C HIS A 44 33.53 -21.17 21.09
N TYR A 45 33.61 -20.09 21.88
CA TYR A 45 32.89 -18.85 21.56
C TYR A 45 33.37 -18.24 20.24
N GLY A 46 34.69 -18.21 20.01
CA GLY A 46 35.26 -17.75 18.73
C GLY A 46 34.76 -18.58 17.55
N GLN A 47 34.80 -19.91 17.67
CA GLN A 47 34.29 -20.83 16.65
C GLN A 47 32.79 -20.65 16.37
N HIS A 48 31.98 -20.50 17.42
CA HIS A 48 30.55 -20.26 17.27
C HIS A 48 30.27 -18.93 16.57
N LEU A 49 30.99 -17.87 16.94
CA LEU A 49 30.86 -16.57 16.30
C LEU A 49 31.27 -16.63 14.83
N GLU A 50 32.35 -17.35 14.51
CA GLU A 50 32.78 -17.59 13.12
C GLU A 50 31.68 -18.30 12.31
N THR A 51 31.05 -19.33 12.87
CA THR A 51 29.91 -20.00 12.24
C THR A 51 28.72 -19.06 12.07
N CYS A 52 28.33 -18.31 13.10
CA CYS A 52 27.21 -17.36 12.99
C CYS A 52 27.47 -16.27 11.95
N VAL A 53 28.70 -15.76 11.87
CA VAL A 53 29.08 -14.75 10.86
C VAL A 53 29.05 -15.36 9.46
N ALA A 54 29.47 -16.61 9.29
CA ALA A 54 29.37 -17.31 8.01
C ALA A 54 27.91 -17.50 7.59
N ASP A 55 27.06 -18.01 8.48
CA ASP A 55 25.63 -18.21 8.24
C ASP A 55 24.92 -16.89 7.89
N LEU A 56 25.19 -15.82 8.64
CA LEU A 56 24.61 -14.49 8.38
C LEU A 56 25.07 -13.92 7.05
N ARG A 57 26.32 -14.16 6.65
CA ARG A 57 26.82 -13.72 5.33
C ARG A 57 26.15 -14.48 4.20
N GLU A 58 25.89 -15.77 4.38
CA GLU A 58 25.13 -16.57 3.42
C GLU A 58 23.68 -16.08 3.31
N GLU A 59 23.03 -15.79 4.44
CA GLU A 59 21.68 -15.24 4.48
C GLU A 59 21.62 -13.85 3.80
N ILE A 60 22.57 -12.98 4.09
CA ILE A 60 22.68 -11.66 3.43
C ILE A 60 22.88 -11.85 1.92
N ALA A 61 23.74 -12.77 1.49
CA ALA A 61 23.95 -13.03 0.06
C ALA A 61 22.67 -13.54 -0.61
N ALA A 62 21.95 -14.48 0.01
CA ALA A 62 20.69 -15.02 -0.50
C ALA A 62 19.60 -13.93 -0.59
N LEU A 63 19.43 -13.12 0.46
CA LEU A 63 18.48 -12.01 0.48
C LEU A 63 18.84 -10.93 -0.56
N THR A 64 20.13 -10.66 -0.76
CA THR A 64 20.60 -9.69 -1.77
C THR A 64 20.24 -10.16 -3.18
N ILE A 65 20.47 -11.45 -3.49
CA ILE A 65 20.09 -12.04 -4.78
C ILE A 65 18.56 -11.98 -4.95
N SER A 66 17.80 -12.40 -3.93
CA SER A 66 16.32 -12.35 -3.99
C SER A 66 15.81 -10.93 -4.25
N ARG A 67 16.38 -9.93 -3.56
CA ARG A 67 16.02 -8.53 -3.76
C ARG A 67 16.36 -8.06 -5.18
N GLN A 68 17.52 -8.42 -5.71
CA GLN A 68 17.92 -8.05 -7.06
C GLN A 68 16.96 -8.63 -8.10
N VAL A 69 16.63 -9.93 -8.00
CA VAL A 69 15.67 -10.59 -8.90
C VAL A 69 14.30 -9.93 -8.82
N GLN A 70 13.82 -9.59 -7.62
CA GLN A 70 12.57 -8.85 -7.44
C GLN A 70 12.61 -7.46 -8.10
N GLN A 71 13.72 -6.74 -7.95
CA GLN A 71 13.90 -5.43 -8.59
C GLN A 71 13.90 -5.53 -10.11
N GLU A 72 14.64 -6.50 -10.68
CA GLU A 72 14.67 -6.75 -12.12
C GLU A 72 13.28 -7.14 -12.65
N LEU A 73 12.54 -7.98 -11.92
CA LEU A 73 11.19 -8.36 -12.26
C LEU A 73 10.24 -7.15 -12.27
N VAL A 74 10.28 -6.31 -11.23
CA VAL A 74 9.47 -5.08 -11.16
C VAL A 74 9.82 -4.14 -12.32
N LEU A 75 11.10 -3.96 -12.64
CA LEU A 75 11.53 -3.14 -13.77
C LEU A 75 11.07 -3.71 -15.10
N SER A 76 11.12 -5.03 -15.30
CA SER A 76 10.60 -5.68 -16.50
C SER A 76 9.09 -5.55 -16.62
N GLN A 77 8.36 -5.68 -15.50
CA GLN A 77 6.89 -5.55 -15.47
C GLN A 77 6.48 -4.12 -15.81
N ARG A 78 7.14 -3.12 -15.23
CA ARG A 78 6.90 -1.69 -15.54
C ARG A 78 7.13 -1.33 -17.02
N ARG A 79 7.93 -2.12 -17.75
CA ARG A 79 8.17 -1.92 -19.19
C ARG A 79 7.09 -2.52 -20.07
N THR A 80 6.25 -3.41 -19.52
CA THR A 80 5.08 -3.93 -20.24
C THR A 80 3.89 -2.99 -20.09
N PRO A 81 3.02 -2.84 -21.11
CA PRO A 81 1.79 -2.04 -20.99
C PRO A 81 0.92 -2.46 -19.80
N LEU A 82 0.81 -3.77 -19.55
CA LEU A 82 0.05 -4.32 -18.42
C LEU A 82 0.63 -3.89 -17.07
N GLY A 83 1.94 -4.04 -16.88
CA GLY A 83 2.58 -3.67 -15.61
C GLY A 83 2.66 -2.15 -15.39
N ALA A 84 2.77 -1.36 -16.47
CA ALA A 84 2.63 0.10 -16.38
C ALA A 84 1.23 0.50 -15.91
N ALA A 85 0.17 -0.09 -16.47
CA ALA A 85 -1.21 0.18 -16.06
C ALA A 85 -1.46 -0.22 -14.60
N ALA A 86 -0.95 -1.38 -14.16
CA ALA A 86 -1.06 -1.79 -12.77
C ALA A 86 -0.35 -0.82 -11.81
N HIS A 87 0.84 -0.33 -12.20
CA HIS A 87 1.57 0.65 -11.40
C HIS A 87 0.80 1.98 -11.29
N VAL A 88 0.21 2.45 -12.38
CA VAL A 88 -0.63 3.66 -12.36
C VAL A 88 -1.81 3.50 -11.39
N VAL A 89 -2.48 2.35 -11.40
CA VAL A 89 -3.62 2.11 -10.49
C VAL A 89 -3.17 1.95 -9.04
N ASP A 90 -2.04 1.29 -8.79
CA ASP A 90 -1.47 1.16 -7.45
C ASP A 90 -1.09 2.55 -6.87
N GLU A 91 -0.45 3.39 -7.68
CA GLU A 91 -0.08 4.75 -7.32
C GLU A 91 -1.33 5.63 -7.09
N TYR A 92 -2.37 5.49 -7.93
CA TYR A 92 -3.67 6.12 -7.70
C TYR A 92 -4.25 5.73 -6.33
N CYS A 93 -4.29 4.43 -6.01
CA CYS A 93 -4.80 3.96 -4.72
C CYS A 93 -3.99 4.50 -3.54
N SER A 94 -2.66 4.55 -3.67
CA SER A 94 -1.78 5.09 -2.64
C SER A 94 -2.00 6.59 -2.43
N LEU A 95 -2.08 7.37 -3.51
CA LEU A 95 -2.25 8.83 -3.46
C LEU A 95 -3.60 9.25 -2.86
N PHE A 96 -4.65 8.48 -3.10
CA PHE A 96 -6.00 8.77 -2.61
C PHE A 96 -6.39 7.94 -1.37
N SER A 97 -5.43 7.21 -0.78
CA SER A 97 -5.67 6.34 0.39
C SER A 97 -6.30 7.07 1.60
N HIS A 98 -6.07 8.37 1.74
CA HIS A 98 -6.65 9.19 2.81
C HIS A 98 -7.60 10.27 2.27
N GLY A 99 -8.07 10.11 1.02
CA GLY A 99 -8.87 11.09 0.29
C GLY A 99 -8.06 12.24 -0.30
N ALA A 100 -8.76 13.28 -0.75
CA ALA A 100 -8.13 14.54 -1.15
C ALA A 100 -7.92 15.44 0.07
N PRO A 101 -6.76 16.10 0.22
CA PRO A 101 -6.52 17.01 1.32
C PRO A 101 -7.34 18.28 1.09
N VAL A 102 -8.30 18.54 1.99
CA VAL A 102 -9.18 19.71 1.91
C VAL A 102 -8.74 20.74 2.94
N ARG A 103 -8.66 22.01 2.52
CA ARG A 103 -8.43 23.12 3.46
C ARG A 103 -9.71 23.36 4.25
N LEU A 104 -9.77 22.81 5.46
CA LEU A 104 -10.71 23.31 6.47
C LEU A 104 -10.21 24.68 6.90
N THR A 105 -11.07 25.69 6.81
CA THR A 105 -10.80 27.12 7.02
C THR A 105 -10.22 27.41 8.41
N VAL A 106 -8.93 27.17 8.62
CA VAL A 106 -8.19 27.54 9.83
C VAL A 106 -6.80 28.02 9.40
N ASP A 107 -6.65 29.35 9.36
CA ASP A 107 -5.43 30.14 9.17
C ASP A 107 -4.52 29.85 7.96
N GLU A 108 -4.43 30.84 7.07
CA GLU A 108 -3.60 30.84 5.87
C GLU A 108 -2.08 30.83 6.15
N GLN A 109 -1.66 30.97 7.41
CA GLN A 109 -0.26 31.11 7.82
C GLN A 109 0.37 29.83 8.40
N ASN A 110 -0.37 28.72 8.44
CA ASN A 110 0.14 27.48 9.03
C ASN A 110 0.82 26.55 8.00
N ALA A 111 1.90 25.87 8.42
CA ALA A 111 2.59 24.85 7.61
C ALA A 111 1.64 23.76 7.05
N SER A 112 0.51 23.52 7.73
CA SER A 112 -0.58 22.64 7.28
C SER A 112 -1.21 23.08 5.95
N ALA A 113 -1.40 24.38 5.72
CA ALA A 113 -1.94 24.90 4.47
C ALA A 113 -1.00 24.67 3.27
N SER A 114 0.31 24.81 3.49
CA SER A 114 1.32 24.52 2.48
C SER A 114 1.35 23.03 2.13
N LEU A 115 1.28 22.15 3.13
CA LEU A 115 1.23 20.69 2.94
C LEU A 115 -0.04 20.26 2.18
N VAL A 116 -1.20 20.83 2.52
CA VAL A 116 -2.45 20.59 1.79
C VAL A 116 -2.31 21.02 0.33
N ALA A 117 -1.82 22.23 0.07
CA ALA A 117 -1.64 22.71 -1.30
C ALA A 117 -0.65 21.85 -2.11
N GLN A 118 0.45 21.39 -1.50
CA GLN A 118 1.40 20.49 -2.15
C GLN A 118 0.76 19.14 -2.49
N ALA A 119 0.01 18.55 -1.56
CA ALA A 119 -0.64 17.27 -1.77
C ALA A 119 -1.79 17.36 -2.80
N THR A 120 -2.58 18.44 -2.80
CA THR A 120 -3.58 18.70 -3.85
C THR A 120 -2.92 18.86 -5.22
N ASN A 121 -1.80 19.59 -5.30
CA ASN A 121 -1.07 19.77 -6.56
C ASN A 121 -0.44 18.46 -7.07
N ALA A 122 0.08 17.62 -6.16
CA ALA A 122 0.62 16.31 -6.51
C ALA A 122 -0.47 15.38 -7.04
N GLN A 123 -1.62 15.31 -6.35
CA GLN A 123 -2.78 14.53 -6.80
C GLN A 123 -3.29 15.02 -8.17
N ARG A 124 -3.49 16.34 -8.34
CA ARG A 124 -3.91 16.91 -9.63
C ARG A 124 -2.91 16.62 -10.74
N GLY A 125 -1.62 16.89 -10.49
CA GLY A 125 -0.56 16.65 -11.48
C GLY A 125 -0.46 15.20 -11.90
N PHE A 126 -0.61 14.27 -10.95
CA PHE A 126 -0.68 12.84 -11.24
C PHE A 126 -1.88 12.51 -12.13
N LEU A 127 -3.09 12.94 -11.77
CA LEU A 127 -4.29 12.67 -12.56
C LEU A 127 -4.20 13.25 -13.98
N SER A 128 -3.72 14.49 -14.14
CA SER A 128 -3.53 15.09 -15.46
C SER A 128 -2.51 14.34 -16.33
N ALA A 129 -1.52 13.68 -15.70
CA ALA A 129 -0.53 12.88 -16.43
C ALA A 129 -1.11 11.53 -16.89
N VAL A 130 -1.86 10.84 -16.01
CA VAL A 130 -2.29 9.45 -16.25
C VAL A 130 -3.69 9.31 -16.82
N MET A 131 -4.55 10.32 -16.69
CA MET A 131 -5.91 10.31 -17.21
C MET A 131 -6.01 11.05 -18.55
N ASN A 132 -6.97 10.63 -19.37
CA ASN A 132 -7.39 11.37 -20.55
C ASN A 132 -8.14 12.64 -20.10
N ASP A 133 -8.02 13.74 -20.86
CA ASP A 133 -8.68 15.02 -20.53
C ASP A 133 -10.20 14.85 -20.42
N ASN A 134 -10.76 13.92 -21.20
CA ASN A 134 -12.16 13.53 -21.21
C ASN A 134 -12.45 12.23 -20.44
N VAL A 135 -11.69 11.94 -19.37
CA VAL A 135 -11.92 10.74 -18.55
C VAL A 135 -13.34 10.73 -18.00
N ARG A 136 -14.00 9.58 -18.07
CA ARG A 136 -15.37 9.39 -17.56
C ARG A 136 -15.34 8.75 -16.19
N PHE A 137 -15.97 9.37 -15.19
CA PHE A 137 -16.16 8.82 -13.86
C PHE A 137 -17.66 8.74 -13.56
N GLY A 138 -18.27 7.56 -13.73
CA GLY A 138 -19.72 7.42 -13.70
C GLY A 138 -20.40 8.33 -14.74
N GLU A 139 -21.16 9.32 -14.27
CA GLU A 139 -21.83 10.35 -15.08
C GLU A 139 -20.96 11.60 -15.31
N PHE A 140 -19.85 11.74 -14.59
CA PHE A 140 -18.98 12.91 -14.66
C PHE A 140 -17.93 12.79 -15.77
N LEU A 141 -17.56 13.93 -16.36
CA LEU A 141 -16.55 14.04 -17.41
C LEU A 141 -15.42 14.98 -16.98
N GLY A 142 -14.20 14.48 -16.99
CA GLY A 142 -12.98 15.24 -16.74
C GLY A 142 -12.38 15.06 -15.34
N VAL A 143 -11.09 15.37 -15.24
CA VAL A 143 -10.27 15.16 -14.05
C VAL A 143 -10.71 16.02 -12.86
N GLU A 144 -11.13 17.27 -13.11
CA GLU A 144 -11.52 18.19 -12.03
C GLU A 144 -12.77 17.72 -11.27
N LEU A 145 -13.71 17.05 -11.95
CA LEU A 145 -14.90 16.51 -11.28
C LEU A 145 -14.57 15.32 -10.37
N LEU A 146 -13.60 14.48 -10.78
CA LEU A 146 -13.08 13.40 -9.96
C LEU A 146 -12.40 13.93 -8.70
N LEU A 147 -11.56 14.96 -8.84
CA LEU A 147 -10.93 15.63 -7.69
C LEU A 147 -12.00 16.22 -6.76
N GLY A 148 -12.97 16.94 -7.31
CA GLY A 148 -14.07 17.50 -6.52
C GLY A 148 -14.92 16.44 -5.81
N GLN A 149 -14.96 15.21 -6.32
CA GLN A 149 -15.62 14.10 -5.63
C GLN A 149 -14.80 13.61 -4.43
N TRP A 150 -13.49 13.46 -4.59
CA TRP A 150 -12.59 13.12 -3.48
C TRP A 150 -12.54 14.21 -2.41
N GLU A 151 -12.55 15.49 -2.80
CA GLU A 151 -12.64 16.62 -1.87
C GLU A 151 -13.95 16.59 -1.08
N ARG A 152 -15.08 16.33 -1.76
CA ARG A 152 -16.39 16.19 -1.07
C ARG A 152 -16.39 15.04 -0.09
N TYR A 153 -15.88 13.86 -0.46
CA TYR A 153 -15.77 12.74 0.48
C TYR A 153 -14.93 13.12 1.71
N SER A 154 -13.75 13.72 1.50
CA SER A 154 -12.89 14.19 2.59
C SER A 154 -13.53 15.27 3.46
N LEU A 155 -14.43 16.10 2.90
CA LEU A 155 -15.14 17.15 3.64
C LEU A 155 -16.32 16.59 4.44
N TYR A 156 -17.03 15.60 3.89
CA TYR A 156 -18.22 15.01 4.48
C TYR A 156 -17.87 14.06 5.62
N HIS A 157 -16.77 13.31 5.52
CA HIS A 157 -16.36 12.35 6.54
C HIS A 157 -15.29 12.93 7.47
N ALA A 158 -15.30 12.49 8.73
CA ALA A 158 -14.30 12.91 9.71
C ALA A 158 -12.94 12.22 9.49
N ALA A 159 -12.94 11.06 8.84
CA ALA A 159 -11.75 10.35 8.40
C ALA A 159 -12.10 9.43 7.23
N ILE A 160 -11.15 9.25 6.32
CA ILE A 160 -11.21 8.32 5.19
C ILE A 160 -9.93 7.49 5.20
N ASP A 161 -10.09 6.19 5.03
CA ASP A 161 -9.02 5.24 4.79
C ASP A 161 -9.48 4.30 3.66
N TRP A 162 -8.85 4.42 2.51
CA TRP A 162 -9.12 3.65 1.32
C TRP A 162 -7.96 2.71 1.03
N LYS A 163 -8.23 1.42 1.13
CA LYS A 163 -7.19 0.39 1.06
C LYS A 163 -7.49 -0.62 -0.04
N MET A 164 -6.64 -0.64 -1.05
CA MET A 164 -6.65 -1.69 -2.06
C MET A 164 -6.29 -3.05 -1.43
N THR A 165 -7.12 -4.06 -1.72
CA THR A 165 -6.95 -5.43 -1.23
C THR A 165 -6.54 -6.40 -2.34
N SER A 166 -6.95 -6.14 -3.58
CA SER A 166 -6.49 -6.90 -4.74
C SER A 166 -6.48 -6.04 -6.01
N LEU A 167 -5.65 -6.44 -6.97
CA LEU A 167 -5.53 -5.86 -8.30
C LEU A 167 -5.47 -6.99 -9.32
N ASN A 168 -6.31 -6.91 -10.34
CA ASN A 168 -6.38 -7.84 -11.46
C ASN A 168 -6.34 -7.06 -12.77
N ILE A 169 -5.60 -7.57 -13.74
CA ILE A 169 -5.43 -6.95 -15.06
C ILE A 169 -6.07 -7.86 -16.08
N VAL A 170 -6.95 -7.30 -16.91
CA VAL A 170 -7.66 -8.02 -17.98
C VAL A 170 -7.45 -7.27 -19.28
N GLN A 171 -6.77 -7.91 -20.22
CA GLN A 171 -6.75 -7.48 -21.62
C GLN A 171 -8.00 -8.06 -22.30
N LEU A 172 -8.86 -7.19 -22.83
CA LEU A 172 -10.04 -7.67 -23.57
C LEU A 172 -9.61 -8.23 -24.92
N ALA A 173 -10.24 -9.31 -25.38
CA ALA A 173 -9.87 -10.01 -26.60
C ALA A 173 -10.30 -9.26 -27.88
N GLU A 174 -11.31 -8.39 -27.78
CA GLU A 174 -11.88 -7.69 -28.93
C GLU A 174 -11.76 -6.16 -28.78
N PRO A 175 -11.42 -5.44 -29.85
CA PRO A 175 -11.44 -3.98 -29.90
C PRO A 175 -12.85 -3.43 -29.60
N ARG A 176 -12.90 -2.22 -29.03
CA ARG A 176 -14.17 -1.54 -28.72
C ARG A 176 -15.04 -1.28 -29.96
N VAL A 177 -14.39 -1.08 -31.10
CA VAL A 177 -15.02 -0.84 -32.40
C VAL A 177 -14.39 -1.81 -33.37
N LEU A 178 -15.16 -2.78 -33.85
CA LEU A 178 -14.71 -3.71 -34.88
C LEU A 178 -14.78 -3.03 -36.24
N THR A 179 -13.62 -2.86 -36.87
CA THR A 179 -13.45 -2.43 -38.25
C THR A 179 -12.77 -3.56 -39.02
N VAL A 180 -12.84 -3.50 -40.36
CA VAL A 180 -12.20 -4.50 -41.22
C VAL A 180 -10.68 -4.57 -41.00
N ASP A 181 -10.09 -3.48 -40.51
CA ASP A 181 -8.65 -3.32 -40.34
C ASP A 181 -8.15 -3.71 -38.94
N ASN A 182 -8.97 -3.57 -37.89
CA ASN A 182 -8.56 -3.81 -36.49
C ASN A 182 -9.11 -5.10 -35.87
N ARG A 183 -9.74 -5.98 -36.65
CA ARG A 183 -10.37 -7.22 -36.18
C ARG A 183 -9.44 -8.21 -35.45
N HIS A 184 -8.12 -8.02 -35.57
CA HIS A 184 -7.10 -8.81 -34.88
C HIS A 184 -6.33 -8.01 -33.82
N ASP A 185 -6.70 -6.75 -33.59
CA ASP A 185 -6.05 -5.91 -32.59
C ASP A 185 -6.52 -6.32 -31.19
N GLU A 186 -5.62 -6.16 -30.21
CA GLU A 186 -5.97 -6.38 -28.82
C GLU A 186 -7.04 -5.37 -28.37
N GLY A 187 -8.01 -5.84 -27.59
CA GLY A 187 -9.05 -5.01 -27.00
C GLY A 187 -8.51 -4.05 -25.96
N PRO A 188 -9.35 -3.20 -25.34
CA PRO A 188 -8.88 -2.25 -24.33
C PRO A 188 -8.40 -2.96 -23.06
N LEU A 189 -7.40 -2.38 -22.41
CA LEU A 189 -6.85 -2.87 -21.15
C LEU A 189 -7.73 -2.39 -19.98
N VAL A 190 -8.10 -3.31 -19.10
CA VAL A 190 -8.91 -3.03 -17.91
C VAL A 190 -8.19 -3.51 -16.66
N VAL A 191 -7.98 -2.61 -15.71
CA VAL A 191 -7.46 -2.95 -14.38
C VAL A 191 -8.61 -2.91 -13.39
N SER A 192 -8.92 -4.04 -12.76
CA SER A 192 -9.97 -4.17 -11.76
C SER A 192 -9.34 -4.29 -10.38
N ILE A 193 -9.78 -3.48 -9.43
CA ILE A 193 -9.33 -3.56 -8.04
C ILE A 193 -10.49 -3.85 -7.12
N THR A 194 -10.20 -4.57 -6.04
CA THR A 194 -11.06 -4.59 -4.86
C THR A 194 -10.40 -3.76 -3.78
N ALA A 195 -11.19 -2.98 -3.05
CA ALA A 195 -10.69 -2.14 -1.98
C ALA A 195 -11.72 -1.99 -0.87
N ASP A 196 -11.25 -1.73 0.34
CA ASP A 196 -12.09 -1.41 1.49
C ASP A 196 -12.01 0.10 1.73
N LEU A 197 -13.16 0.78 1.67
CA LEU A 197 -13.30 2.19 2.00
C LEU A 197 -13.84 2.29 3.42
N ARG A 198 -12.98 2.62 4.37
CA ARG A 198 -13.36 2.89 5.76
C ARG A 198 -13.57 4.39 5.93
N VAL A 199 -14.73 4.76 6.44
CA VAL A 199 -15.07 6.16 6.75
C VAL A 199 -15.52 6.30 8.18
N ARG A 200 -15.24 7.45 8.77
CA ARG A 200 -15.81 7.86 10.05
C ARG A 200 -16.87 8.93 9.80
N PHE A 201 -18.09 8.65 10.23
CA PHE A 201 -19.21 9.58 10.07
C PHE A 201 -18.99 10.85 10.88
N SER A 202 -19.26 11.99 10.26
CA SER A 202 -19.32 13.29 10.89
C SER A 202 -20.76 13.82 10.83
N ARG A 203 -21.05 14.92 11.53
CA ARG A 203 -22.34 15.60 11.38
C ARG A 203 -22.61 15.98 9.91
N ARG A 204 -21.59 16.48 9.20
CA ARG A 204 -21.68 16.79 7.77
C ARG A 204 -22.00 15.57 6.91
N THR A 205 -21.54 14.37 7.31
CA THR A 205 -21.93 13.14 6.59
C THR A 205 -23.45 12.98 6.60
N ILE A 206 -24.10 13.21 7.75
CA ILE A 206 -25.55 13.06 7.87
C ILE A 206 -26.26 14.16 7.07
N GLU A 207 -25.81 15.40 7.20
CA GLU A 207 -26.41 16.56 6.53
C GLU A 207 -26.27 16.51 5.00
N GLU A 208 -25.19 15.94 4.46
CA GLU A 208 -24.91 15.96 3.02
C GLU A 208 -25.22 14.64 2.31
N VAL A 209 -25.11 13.50 3.03
CA VAL A 209 -25.28 12.15 2.44
C VAL A 209 -26.60 11.51 2.88
N PHE A 210 -26.99 11.68 4.14
CA PHE A 210 -28.19 11.06 4.72
C PHE A 210 -29.25 12.11 5.04
N LEU A 211 -29.63 12.91 4.02
CA LEU A 211 -30.59 14.02 4.13
C LEU A 211 -31.90 13.65 4.83
N HIS A 212 -32.35 12.39 4.74
CA HIS A 212 -33.57 11.89 5.36
C HIS A 212 -33.48 11.72 6.89
N LEU A 213 -32.27 11.71 7.45
CA LEU A 213 -32.03 11.65 8.90
C LEU A 213 -31.91 13.05 9.51
N VAL A 214 -31.84 14.08 8.67
CA VAL A 214 -31.75 15.48 9.10
C VAL A 214 -33.07 15.86 9.79
N GLY A 215 -33.00 16.09 11.10
CA GLY A 215 -34.16 16.40 11.94
C GLY A 215 -34.37 15.42 13.09
N ASP A 216 -33.84 14.20 13.00
CA ASP A 216 -33.75 13.28 14.14
C ASP A 216 -32.39 13.45 14.82
N GLU A 217 -32.34 14.34 15.80
CA GLU A 217 -31.10 14.67 16.51
C GLU A 217 -30.60 13.51 17.36
N ALA A 218 -31.49 12.66 17.89
CA ALA A 218 -31.09 11.50 18.69
C ALA A 218 -30.37 10.47 17.82
N LEU A 219 -30.92 10.18 16.64
CA LEU A 219 -30.31 9.28 15.67
C LEU A 219 -29.01 9.88 15.10
N THR A 220 -29.01 11.18 14.79
CA THR A 220 -27.82 11.90 14.31
C THR A 220 -26.66 11.77 15.27
N GLN A 221 -26.87 12.00 16.57
CA GLN A 221 -25.83 11.86 17.60
C GLN A 221 -25.31 10.42 17.71
N SER A 222 -26.17 9.42 17.53
CA SER A 222 -25.74 8.01 17.58
C SER A 222 -24.86 7.60 16.39
N LEU A 223 -24.99 8.28 15.24
CA LEU A 223 -24.27 7.98 14.02
C LEU A 223 -22.95 8.74 13.90
N ILE A 224 -22.82 9.90 14.57
CA ILE A 224 -21.57 10.66 14.59
C ILE A 224 -20.47 9.81 15.25
N GLY A 225 -19.31 9.71 14.59
CA GLY A 225 -18.17 8.94 15.05
C GLY A 225 -18.25 7.45 14.71
N LEU A 226 -19.36 6.95 14.18
CA LEU A 226 -19.47 5.57 13.70
C LEU A 226 -18.48 5.33 12.57
N GLU A 227 -17.78 4.21 12.65
CA GLU A 227 -16.86 3.77 11.61
C GLU A 227 -17.51 2.68 10.77
N VAL A 228 -17.60 2.93 9.47
CA VAL A 228 -18.24 2.03 8.51
C VAL A 228 -17.21 1.66 7.45
N THR A 229 -17.16 0.39 7.08
CA THR A 229 -16.29 -0.11 6.00
C THR A 229 -17.16 -0.58 4.84
N TYR A 230 -16.92 0.00 3.68
CA TYR A 230 -17.59 -0.34 2.43
C TYR A 230 -16.63 -1.11 1.52
N PRO A 231 -16.92 -2.39 1.21
CA PRO A 231 -16.20 -3.08 0.15
C PRO A 231 -16.57 -2.44 -1.19
N CYS A 232 -15.58 -2.06 -1.97
CA CYS A 232 -15.75 -1.45 -3.29
C CYS A 232 -14.93 -2.20 -4.35
N VAL A 233 -15.44 -2.18 -5.58
CA VAL A 233 -14.75 -2.70 -6.75
C VAL A 233 -14.67 -1.55 -7.74
N ASN A 234 -13.45 -1.22 -8.20
CA ASN A 234 -13.24 -0.14 -9.17
C ASN A 234 -12.60 -0.72 -10.43
N HIS A 235 -13.08 -0.28 -11.59
CA HIS A 235 -12.58 -0.70 -12.90
C HIS A 235 -11.97 0.50 -13.61
N PHE A 236 -10.69 0.41 -13.94
CA PHE A 236 -9.95 1.42 -14.69
C PHE A 236 -9.76 0.93 -16.12
N HIS A 237 -10.35 1.63 -17.06
CA HIS A 237 -10.20 1.36 -18.48
C HIS A 237 -9.13 2.26 -19.07
N PHE A 238 -8.19 1.64 -19.76
CA PHE A 238 -7.09 2.31 -20.44
C PHE A 238 -7.35 2.39 -21.94
N ASN A 239 -7.01 3.53 -22.53
CA ASN A 239 -7.00 3.72 -23.98
C ASN A 239 -5.69 3.23 -24.61
N GLU A 240 -5.60 3.32 -25.94
CA GLU A 240 -4.43 2.91 -26.72
C GLU A 240 -3.14 3.67 -26.34
N GLN A 241 -3.27 4.89 -25.80
CA GLN A 241 -2.13 5.69 -25.32
C GLN A 241 -1.70 5.33 -23.89
N GLY A 242 -2.32 4.31 -23.26
CA GLY A 242 -2.03 3.93 -21.88
C GLY A 242 -2.54 4.91 -20.84
N LYS A 243 -3.49 5.78 -21.20
CA LYS A 243 -4.17 6.71 -20.28
C LYS A 243 -5.51 6.16 -19.83
N ILE A 244 -5.91 6.49 -18.60
CA ILE A 244 -7.22 6.13 -18.08
C ILE A 244 -8.29 6.97 -18.77
N GLU A 245 -9.22 6.33 -19.44
CA GLU A 245 -10.34 6.98 -20.15
C GLU A 245 -11.68 6.82 -19.43
N LYS A 246 -11.81 5.79 -18.57
CA LYS A 246 -13.04 5.54 -17.82
C LYS A 246 -12.73 4.83 -16.51
N THR A 247 -13.37 5.28 -15.45
CA THR A 247 -13.37 4.63 -14.13
C THR A 247 -14.82 4.37 -13.69
N ILE A 248 -15.11 3.16 -13.22
CA ILE A 248 -16.44 2.71 -12.76
C ILE A 248 -16.32 2.06 -11.40
#